data_AF-A0A258N8P1-F1
#
_entry.id   AF-A0A258N8P1-F1
#
_cell.length_a   1.000
_cell.length_b   1.000
_cell.length_c   1.000
_cell.angle_alpha   90.00
_cell.angle_beta   90.00
_cell.angle_gamma   90.00
#
_symmetry.space_group_name_H-M   'P 1'
#
loop_
_entity.id
_entity.type
_entity.pdbx_description
1 polymer ?
#
loop_
_entity_poly.entity_id
_entity_poly.type
_entity_poly.pdbx_seq_one_letter_code
_entity_poly.pdbx_strand_id
1 'polypeptide(L)'
;MDLEPDDWNQKIGPGQERIRTSLAKNQLNYQMNGLITLAGASPAAKSLADFFKAGDFSSIEAEFERAISQVDRDPHAAITASSAIIEALCKTYIETRQLDMPTVQTIGLLWKVVQQHLGLNIDRTLQDDQKRILQGLASIVDGIGAYRTHIGSAHGRGIEPPKIVVSEARLAVHASHTIVIFVMERWLGTMRRV
;
A
#
# COMPACT_ATOMS: atom_id res chain seq x y z
N MET A 1 -16.27 31.27 -9.72
CA MET A 1 -16.40 31.41 -11.19
C MET A 1 -14.98 31.59 -11.63
N ASP A 2 -14.31 30.46 -11.78
CA ASP A 2 -12.86 30.41 -11.77
C ASP A 2 -12.46 30.30 -13.23
N LEU A 3 -12.17 31.46 -13.81
CA LEU A 3 -11.81 31.59 -15.21
C LEU A 3 -10.60 30.69 -15.49
N GLU A 4 -10.69 29.87 -16.54
CA GLU A 4 -9.52 29.19 -17.08
C GLU A 4 -8.50 30.26 -17.51
N PRO A 5 -7.21 30.13 -17.14
CA PRO A 5 -6.17 30.96 -17.71
C PRO A 5 -5.92 30.49 -19.15
N ASP A 6 -6.77 30.94 -20.07
CA ASP A 6 -6.56 30.74 -21.50
C ASP A 6 -5.84 31.96 -22.11
N ASP A 7 -5.04 31.68 -23.13
CA ASP A 7 -4.54 32.63 -24.14
C ASP A 7 -3.46 33.67 -23.82
N TRP A 8 -2.24 33.24 -23.46
CA TRP A 8 -1.06 34.13 -23.62
C TRP A 8 -0.01 33.67 -24.62
N ASN A 9 -0.11 32.49 -25.26
CA ASN A 9 0.76 32.15 -26.39
C ASN A 9 0.27 30.93 -27.20
N GLN A 10 -0.22 31.13 -28.42
CA GLN A 10 -0.61 30.04 -29.35
C GLN A 10 0.53 29.03 -29.63
N LYS A 11 1.78 29.39 -29.35
CA LYS A 11 2.95 28.48 -29.49
C LYS A 11 3.14 27.50 -28.33
N ILE A 12 2.52 27.74 -27.16
CA ILE A 12 2.79 26.96 -25.93
C ILE A 12 1.80 25.79 -25.77
N GLY A 13 0.54 25.95 -26.19
CA GLY A 13 -0.51 24.92 -26.06
C GLY A 13 -0.12 23.54 -26.60
N PRO A 14 0.42 23.44 -27.84
CA PRO A 14 0.87 22.15 -28.39
C PRO A 14 2.00 21.50 -27.57
N GLY A 15 2.86 22.30 -26.94
CA GLY A 15 3.93 21.80 -26.07
C GLY A 15 3.40 21.28 -24.74
N GLN A 16 2.47 21.99 -24.12
CA GLN A 16 1.79 21.56 -22.89
C GLN A 16 1.02 20.26 -23.11
N GLU A 17 0.32 20.13 -24.23
CA GLU A 17 -0.46 18.93 -24.55
C GLU A 17 0.44 17.71 -24.78
N ARG A 18 1.58 17.89 -25.44
CA ARG A 18 2.60 16.83 -25.56
C ARG A 18 3.12 16.36 -24.21
N ILE A 19 3.39 17.29 -23.29
CA ILE A 19 3.86 16.96 -21.93
C ILE A 19 2.78 16.20 -21.16
N ARG A 20 1.54 16.71 -21.15
CA ARG A 20 0.38 16.05 -20.50
C ARG A 20 0.16 14.64 -21.05
N THR A 21 0.22 14.48 -22.37
CA THR A 21 0.08 13.16 -23.03
C THR A 21 1.21 12.21 -22.62
N SER A 22 2.45 12.69 -22.52
CA SER A 22 3.59 11.87 -22.10
C SER A 22 3.51 11.45 -20.62
N LEU A 23 3.03 12.33 -19.76
CA LEU A 23 2.79 12.04 -18.35
C LEU A 23 1.66 11.02 -18.20
N ALA A 24 0.55 11.20 -18.92
CA ALA A 24 -0.60 10.29 -18.88
C ALA A 24 -0.22 8.85 -19.27
N LYS A 25 0.67 8.67 -20.26
CA LYS A 25 1.21 7.34 -20.65
C LYS A 25 1.92 6.61 -19.52
N ASN A 26 2.43 7.34 -18.52
CA ASN A 26 3.13 6.81 -17.36
C ASN A 26 2.30 6.91 -16.07
N GLN A 27 0.97 7.06 -16.19
CA GLN A 27 0.06 7.25 -15.06
C GLN A 27 0.42 8.49 -14.23
N LEU A 28 0.90 9.56 -14.85
CA LEU A 28 1.21 10.83 -14.20
C LEU A 28 0.24 11.92 -14.67
N ASN A 29 -0.10 12.85 -13.78
CA ASN A 29 -0.94 14.01 -14.05
C ASN A 29 -0.22 15.29 -13.62
N TYR A 30 -0.30 16.33 -14.44
CA TYR A 30 0.23 17.66 -14.14
C TYR A 30 -0.88 18.57 -13.62
N GLN A 31 -0.73 19.08 -12.40
CA GLN A 31 -1.71 19.95 -11.76
C GLN A 31 -1.42 21.43 -12.01
N MET A 32 -2.46 22.27 -11.91
CA MET A 32 -2.38 23.72 -12.18
C MET A 32 -1.41 24.48 -11.25
N ASN A 33 -1.03 23.90 -10.12
CA ASN A 33 -0.02 24.44 -9.19
C ASN A 33 1.42 24.02 -9.51
N GLY A 34 1.66 23.29 -10.62
CA GLY A 34 2.99 22.88 -11.06
C GLY A 34 3.47 21.52 -10.56
N LEU A 35 2.64 20.77 -9.84
CA LEU A 35 2.99 19.43 -9.34
C LEU A 35 2.70 18.33 -10.37
N ILE A 36 3.59 17.35 -10.45
CA ILE A 36 3.37 16.09 -11.18
C ILE A 36 3.01 15.02 -10.15
N THR A 37 1.80 14.47 -10.24
CA THR A 37 1.28 13.43 -9.33
C THR A 37 0.98 12.16 -10.09
N LEU A 38 0.82 11.03 -9.40
CA LEU A 38 0.23 9.84 -10.03
C LEU A 38 -1.23 10.14 -10.41
N ALA A 39 -1.69 9.68 -11.57
CA ALA A 39 -3.08 9.82 -12.01
C ALA A 39 -3.99 9.09 -11.02
N GLY A 40 -4.95 9.81 -10.44
CA GLY A 40 -5.81 9.30 -9.35
C GLY A 40 -5.28 9.55 -7.93
N ALA A 41 -4.04 10.02 -7.76
CA ALA A 41 -3.59 10.59 -6.50
C ALA A 41 -4.19 11.99 -6.35
N SER A 42 -5.11 12.15 -5.39
CA SER A 42 -5.47 13.48 -4.92
C SER A 42 -4.21 14.15 -4.37
N PRO A 43 -3.93 15.44 -4.62
CA PRO A 43 -2.88 16.16 -3.91
C PRO A 43 -3.11 16.21 -2.39
N ALA A 44 -4.33 15.86 -1.92
CA ALA A 44 -4.65 15.64 -0.52
C ALA A 44 -4.46 14.18 -0.03
N ALA A 45 -4.35 13.21 -0.94
CA ALA A 45 -4.04 11.83 -0.59
C ALA A 45 -2.54 11.70 -0.34
N LYS A 46 -2.17 11.36 0.90
CA LYS A 46 -0.77 11.13 1.26
C LYS A 46 -0.26 9.89 0.53
N SER A 47 0.90 9.99 -0.08
CA SER A 47 1.62 8.82 -0.58
C SER A 47 2.22 8.02 0.57
N LEU A 48 2.58 6.76 0.32
CA LEU A 48 3.34 5.96 1.31
C LEU A 48 4.64 6.66 1.72
N ALA A 49 5.31 7.31 0.77
CA ALA A 49 6.52 8.10 1.02
C ALA A 49 6.25 9.30 1.96
N ASP A 50 5.07 9.92 1.87
CA ASP A 50 4.69 11.00 2.79
C ASP A 50 4.45 10.48 4.22
N PHE A 51 4.01 9.23 4.36
CA PHE A 51 3.89 8.58 5.65
C PHE A 51 5.24 8.17 6.23
N PHE A 52 6.16 7.66 5.41
CA PHE A 52 7.50 7.31 5.85
C PHE A 52 8.31 8.51 6.33
N LYS A 53 8.11 9.69 5.73
CA LYS A 53 8.71 10.94 6.22
C LYS A 53 8.15 11.42 7.57
N ALA A 54 6.99 10.92 8.00
CA ALA A 54 6.29 11.40 9.19
C ALA A 54 6.73 10.71 10.49
N GLY A 55 7.57 9.66 10.41
CA GLY A 55 8.05 8.92 11.58
C GLY A 55 9.16 7.93 11.21
N ASP A 56 9.65 7.16 12.18
CA ASP A 56 10.64 6.10 11.90
C ASP A 56 9.92 4.83 11.43
N PHE A 57 9.69 4.76 10.11
CA PHE A 57 9.04 3.62 9.44
C PHE A 57 10.00 2.90 8.47
N SER A 58 11.31 3.00 8.73
CA SER A 58 12.39 2.51 7.87
C SER A 58 12.22 1.03 7.47
N SER A 59 11.79 0.17 8.41
CA SER A 59 11.52 -1.24 8.13
C SER A 59 10.35 -1.45 7.15
N ILE A 60 9.32 -0.62 7.21
CA ILE A 60 8.15 -0.71 6.31
C ILE A 60 8.54 -0.19 4.92
N GLU A 61 9.32 0.89 4.86
CA GLU A 61 9.83 1.49 3.61
C GLU A 61 10.76 0.54 2.86
N ALA A 62 11.70 -0.09 3.56
CA ALA A 62 12.61 -1.07 2.96
C ALA A 62 11.84 -2.23 2.32
N GLU A 63 10.78 -2.71 2.96
CA GLU A 63 9.96 -3.81 2.44
C GLU A 63 9.09 -3.39 1.25
N PHE A 64 8.61 -2.15 1.25
CA PHE A 64 7.92 -1.55 0.10
C PHE A 64 8.82 -1.48 -1.14
N GLU A 65 10.04 -0.94 -0.99
CA GLU A 65 11.00 -0.84 -2.09
C GLU A 65 11.42 -2.22 -2.60
N ARG A 66 11.57 -3.18 -1.70
CA ARG A 66 11.88 -4.57 -2.04
C ARG A 66 10.76 -5.22 -2.85
N ALA A 67 9.50 -5.01 -2.47
CA ALA A 67 8.35 -5.56 -3.19
C ALA A 67 8.26 -5.03 -4.64
N ILE A 68 8.47 -3.71 -4.83
CA ILE A 68 8.42 -3.08 -6.15
C ILE A 68 9.60 -3.51 -7.03
N SER A 69 10.82 -3.50 -6.50
CA SER A 69 12.02 -3.79 -7.29
C SER A 69 12.12 -5.26 -7.72
N GLN A 70 11.44 -6.17 -7.01
CA GLN A 70 11.48 -7.61 -7.31
C GLN A 70 10.34 -8.10 -8.19
N VAL A 71 9.21 -7.38 -8.31
CA VAL A 71 7.99 -7.92 -8.94
C VAL A 71 8.20 -8.47 -10.36
N ASP A 72 9.05 -7.83 -11.16
CA ASP A 72 9.37 -8.26 -12.52
C ASP A 72 10.61 -9.18 -12.61
N ARG A 73 11.46 -9.19 -11.57
CA ARG A 73 12.77 -9.88 -11.58
C ARG A 73 12.75 -11.21 -10.83
N ASP A 74 12.20 -11.22 -9.63
CA ASP A 74 11.93 -12.41 -8.81
C ASP A 74 10.53 -12.27 -8.16
N PRO A 75 9.47 -12.73 -8.86
CA PRO A 75 8.11 -12.69 -8.34
C PRO A 75 7.93 -13.40 -6.99
N HIS A 76 8.75 -14.41 -6.68
CA HIS A 76 8.71 -15.10 -5.38
C HIS A 76 9.28 -14.23 -4.26
N ALA A 77 10.34 -13.48 -4.55
CA ALA A 77 10.89 -12.50 -3.62
C ALA A 77 9.91 -11.35 -3.40
N ALA A 78 9.20 -10.93 -4.45
CA ALA A 78 8.15 -9.92 -4.34
C ALA A 78 7.00 -10.36 -3.41
N ILE A 79 6.50 -11.60 -3.53
CA ILE A 79 5.51 -12.16 -2.58
C ILE A 79 6.02 -12.13 -1.14
N THR A 80 7.29 -12.48 -0.96
CA THR A 80 7.91 -12.52 0.36
C THR A 80 7.98 -11.13 0.97
N ALA A 81 8.33 -10.13 0.15
CA ALA A 81 8.29 -8.72 0.53
C ALA A 81 6.85 -8.24 0.81
N SER A 82 5.85 -8.68 0.05
CA SER A 82 4.43 -8.37 0.30
C SER A 82 3.93 -8.86 1.66
N SER A 83 4.37 -10.04 2.10
CA SER A 83 4.08 -10.52 3.45
C SER A 83 4.89 -9.77 4.51
N ALA A 84 6.16 -9.48 4.22
CA ALA A 84 7.07 -8.81 5.16
C ALA A 84 6.66 -7.36 5.45
N ILE A 85 6.18 -6.60 4.46
CA ILE A 85 5.69 -5.23 4.67
C ILE A 85 4.48 -5.19 5.61
N ILE A 86 3.54 -6.14 5.50
CA ILE A 86 2.39 -6.26 6.40
C ILE A 86 2.87 -6.65 7.81
N GLU A 87 3.81 -7.59 7.90
CA GLU A 87 4.41 -8.02 9.16
C GLU A 87 5.10 -6.85 9.88
N ALA A 88 5.96 -6.11 9.16
CA ALA A 88 6.68 -4.94 9.66
C ALA A 88 5.70 -3.88 10.15
N LEU A 89 4.70 -3.52 9.34
CA LEU A 89 3.65 -2.59 9.72
C LEU A 89 2.96 -2.98 11.02
N CYS A 90 2.49 -4.24 11.12
CA CYS A 90 1.72 -4.66 12.29
C CYS A 90 2.59 -4.69 13.55
N LYS A 91 3.84 -5.17 13.45
CA LYS A 91 4.79 -5.17 14.57
C LYS A 91 5.09 -3.75 15.04
N THR A 92 5.47 -2.88 14.12
CA THR A 92 5.77 -1.47 14.42
C THR A 92 4.55 -0.78 15.04
N TYR A 93 3.33 -1.08 14.58
CA TYR A 93 2.11 -0.56 15.20
C TYR A 93 1.89 -1.06 16.63
N ILE A 94 1.97 -2.39 16.84
CA ILE A 94 1.77 -3.04 18.15
C ILE A 94 2.77 -2.50 19.18
N GLU A 95 4.05 -2.42 18.80
CA GLU A 95 5.12 -1.90 19.64
C GLU A 95 4.92 -0.42 19.97
N THR A 96 4.61 0.41 18.96
CA THR A 96 4.40 1.85 19.17
C THR A 96 3.17 2.14 20.04
N ARG A 97 2.17 1.26 20.00
CA ARG A 97 0.96 1.37 20.82
C ARG A 97 1.03 0.60 22.14
N GLN A 98 2.17 -0.05 22.43
CA GLN A 98 2.39 -0.84 23.63
C GLN A 98 1.29 -1.90 23.84
N LEU A 99 0.88 -2.55 22.75
CA LEU A 99 -0.11 -3.63 22.78
C LEU A 99 0.57 -4.98 23.02
N ASP A 100 -0.19 -5.95 23.52
CA ASP A 100 0.30 -7.31 23.69
C ASP A 100 0.60 -7.95 22.33
N MET A 101 1.88 -8.28 22.13
CA MET A 101 2.32 -9.04 20.95
C MET A 101 1.80 -10.49 21.06
N PRO A 102 1.18 -11.05 20.01
CA PRO A 102 0.74 -12.44 20.05
C PRO A 102 1.93 -13.40 20.20
N THR A 103 1.74 -14.49 20.95
CA THR A 103 2.77 -15.52 21.15
C THR A 103 3.26 -16.12 19.84
N VAL A 104 2.34 -16.29 18.87
CA VAL A 104 2.65 -16.70 17.50
C VAL A 104 2.47 -15.49 16.60
N GLN A 105 3.56 -15.07 15.92
CA GLN A 105 3.61 -13.83 15.14
C GLN A 105 3.37 -14.07 13.64
N THR A 106 2.35 -14.84 13.29
CA THR A 106 1.90 -14.90 11.88
C THR A 106 1.19 -13.60 11.51
N ILE A 107 1.25 -13.20 10.23
CA ILE A 107 0.67 -11.92 9.79
C ILE A 107 -0.82 -11.82 10.07
N GLY A 108 -1.58 -12.92 10.00
CA GLY A 108 -3.00 -12.93 10.36
C GLY A 108 -3.25 -12.65 11.84
N LEU A 109 -2.42 -13.21 12.74
CA LEU A 109 -2.53 -12.94 14.19
C LEU A 109 -2.12 -11.52 14.54
N LEU A 110 -1.04 -11.02 13.91
CA LEU A 110 -0.62 -9.62 14.05
C LEU A 110 -1.71 -8.66 13.55
N TRP A 111 -2.27 -8.94 12.37
CA TRP A 111 -3.37 -8.16 11.80
C TRP A 111 -4.58 -8.11 12.71
N LYS A 112 -4.95 -9.23 13.33
CA LYS A 112 -6.10 -9.29 14.25
C LYS A 112 -5.95 -8.30 15.42
N VAL A 113 -4.75 -8.18 15.99
CA VAL A 113 -4.46 -7.22 17.08
C VAL A 113 -4.64 -5.78 16.57
N VAL A 114 -4.04 -5.45 15.42
CA VAL A 114 -4.13 -4.11 14.80
C VAL A 114 -5.59 -3.76 14.45
N GLN A 115 -6.32 -4.69 13.82
CA GLN A 115 -7.72 -4.52 13.41
C GLN A 115 -8.62 -4.21 14.60
N GLN A 116 -8.44 -4.96 15.71
CA GLN A 116 -9.19 -4.75 16.94
C GLN A 116 -8.88 -3.39 17.56
N HIS A 117 -7.60 -3.04 17.70
CA HIS A 117 -7.19 -1.77 18.30
C HIS A 117 -7.65 -0.54 17.48
N LEU A 118 -7.66 -0.64 16.14
CA LEU A 118 -8.15 0.42 15.26
C LEU A 118 -9.68 0.57 15.24
N GLY A 119 -10.41 -0.30 15.94
CA GLY A 119 -11.86 -0.25 16.00
C GLY A 119 -12.52 -0.50 14.64
N LEU A 120 -11.89 -1.29 13.76
CA LEU A 120 -12.37 -1.59 12.41
C LEU A 120 -13.56 -2.58 12.43
N ASN A 121 -14.51 -2.41 13.35
CA ASN A 121 -15.70 -3.26 13.44
C ASN A 121 -16.86 -2.63 14.24
N ILE A 122 -16.84 -1.32 14.50
CA ILE A 122 -17.66 -0.68 15.54
C ILE A 122 -18.60 0.43 14.99
N ASP A 123 -19.22 0.24 13.83
CA ASP A 123 -20.36 1.07 13.43
C ASP A 123 -21.55 0.21 13.05
N ARG A 124 -22.71 0.50 13.65
CA ARG A 124 -23.97 -0.26 13.47
C ARG A 124 -24.78 0.22 12.27
N THR A 125 -24.47 1.38 11.71
CA THR A 125 -25.28 2.02 10.67
C THR A 125 -24.79 1.75 9.24
N LEU A 126 -23.51 1.38 9.07
CA LEU A 126 -22.87 1.02 7.79
C LEU A 126 -22.41 -0.46 7.77
N GLN A 127 -23.01 -1.26 8.66
CA GLN A 127 -22.36 -2.45 9.21
C GLN A 127 -22.12 -3.55 8.17
N ASP A 128 -22.97 -3.74 7.16
CA ASP A 128 -22.84 -4.89 6.26
C ASP A 128 -21.80 -4.69 5.16
N ASP A 129 -21.83 -3.55 4.45
CA ASP A 129 -20.87 -3.27 3.37
C ASP A 129 -19.46 -3.04 3.91
N GLN A 130 -19.35 -2.24 4.98
CA GLN A 130 -18.05 -1.97 5.59
C GLN A 130 -17.43 -3.25 6.17
N LYS A 131 -18.23 -4.06 6.87
CA LYS A 131 -17.77 -5.34 7.41
C LYS A 131 -17.36 -6.29 6.29
N ARG A 132 -18.08 -6.33 5.17
CA ARG A 132 -17.71 -7.15 4.02
C ARG A 132 -16.35 -6.75 3.45
N ILE A 133 -16.07 -5.45 3.31
CA ILE A 133 -14.76 -4.96 2.87
C ILE A 133 -13.67 -5.37 3.86
N LEU A 134 -13.90 -5.17 5.16
CA LEU A 134 -12.91 -5.46 6.21
C LEU A 134 -12.64 -6.96 6.39
N GLN A 135 -13.67 -7.80 6.22
CA GLN A 135 -13.53 -9.26 6.14
C GLN A 135 -12.74 -9.66 4.90
N GLY A 136 -13.00 -9.02 3.75
CA GLY A 136 -12.22 -9.19 2.54
C GLY A 136 -10.74 -8.86 2.76
N LEU A 137 -10.43 -7.76 3.45
CA LEU A 137 -9.05 -7.40 3.81
C LEU A 137 -8.40 -8.47 4.69
N ALA A 138 -9.11 -8.98 5.70
CA ALA A 138 -8.60 -10.07 6.54
C ALA A 138 -8.28 -11.32 5.72
N SER A 139 -9.17 -11.72 4.80
CA SER A 139 -8.92 -12.84 3.88
C SER A 139 -7.72 -12.60 2.95
N ILE A 140 -7.51 -11.36 2.49
CA ILE A 140 -6.34 -10.99 1.69
C ILE A 140 -5.06 -11.11 2.52
N VAL A 141 -5.04 -10.61 3.76
CA VAL A 141 -3.89 -10.75 4.66
C VAL A 141 -3.54 -12.22 4.87
N ASP A 142 -4.53 -13.05 5.23
CA ASP A 142 -4.32 -14.49 5.43
C ASP A 142 -3.81 -15.16 4.14
N GLY A 143 -4.39 -14.80 2.99
CA GLY A 143 -3.99 -15.26 1.67
C GLY A 143 -2.54 -14.93 1.35
N ILE A 144 -2.09 -13.69 1.58
CA ILE A 144 -0.70 -13.26 1.36
C ILE A 144 0.26 -14.07 2.26
N GLY A 145 -0.14 -14.34 3.50
CA GLY A 145 0.66 -15.12 4.45
C GLY A 145 0.84 -16.57 4.00
N ALA A 146 -0.26 -17.20 3.56
CA ALA A 146 -0.21 -18.53 2.96
C ALA A 146 0.63 -18.53 1.66
N TYR A 147 0.53 -17.47 0.86
CA TYR A 147 1.25 -17.36 -0.41
C TYR A 147 2.76 -17.29 -0.18
N ARG A 148 3.23 -16.54 0.82
CA ARG A 148 4.63 -16.56 1.27
C ARG A 148 5.06 -17.96 1.71
N THR A 149 4.26 -18.65 2.52
CA THR A 149 4.62 -19.97 3.05
C THR A 149 4.80 -21.01 1.95
N HIS A 150 3.90 -21.02 0.96
CA HIS A 150 3.90 -22.05 -0.08
C HIS A 150 4.78 -21.69 -1.29
N ILE A 151 4.86 -20.42 -1.65
CA ILE A 151 5.40 -19.97 -2.94
C ILE A 151 6.45 -18.85 -2.76
N GLY A 152 6.63 -18.30 -1.56
CA GLY A 152 7.64 -17.27 -1.31
C GLY A 152 9.09 -17.77 -1.40
N SER A 153 10.01 -16.81 -1.48
CA SER A 153 11.46 -17.02 -1.45
C SER A 153 12.03 -17.28 -0.06
N ALA A 154 11.21 -17.18 1.00
CA ALA A 154 11.67 -17.29 2.40
C ALA A 154 12.15 -18.70 2.79
N HIS A 155 11.72 -19.72 2.05
CA HIS A 155 12.09 -21.11 2.26
C HIS A 155 12.75 -21.68 1.00
N GLY A 156 13.59 -22.70 1.17
CA GLY A 156 14.19 -23.41 0.03
C GLY A 156 13.10 -23.97 -0.89
N ARG A 157 13.25 -23.78 -2.20
CA ARG A 157 12.16 -24.02 -3.17
C ARG A 157 12.18 -25.42 -3.79
N GLY A 158 12.96 -26.34 -3.22
CA GLY A 158 13.13 -27.70 -3.75
C GLY A 158 13.76 -27.73 -5.14
N ILE A 159 13.64 -28.88 -5.81
CA ILE A 159 14.18 -29.12 -7.16
C ILE A 159 13.33 -28.41 -8.23
N GLU A 160 12.01 -28.30 -8.00
CA GLU A 160 11.07 -27.63 -8.90
C GLU A 160 10.20 -26.63 -8.13
N PRO A 161 10.59 -25.35 -8.06
CA PRO A 161 9.76 -24.30 -7.47
C PRO A 161 8.40 -24.22 -8.18
N PRO A 162 7.30 -23.94 -7.45
CA PRO A 162 6.00 -23.64 -8.05
C PRO A 162 6.14 -22.51 -9.07
N LYS A 163 5.52 -22.63 -10.24
CA LYS A 163 5.52 -21.52 -11.21
C LYS A 163 4.56 -20.43 -10.76
N ILE A 164 4.99 -19.18 -10.92
CA ILE A 164 4.17 -17.99 -10.66
C ILE A 164 4.23 -17.04 -11.84
N VAL A 165 3.09 -16.41 -12.17
CA VAL A 165 3.04 -15.37 -13.18
C VAL A 165 3.28 -14.01 -12.53
N VAL A 166 4.04 -13.13 -13.19
CA VAL A 166 4.36 -11.77 -12.71
C VAL A 166 3.10 -10.99 -12.28
N SER A 167 1.98 -11.16 -12.99
CA SER A 167 0.71 -10.50 -12.65
C SER A 167 0.14 -10.95 -11.29
N GLU A 168 0.34 -12.20 -10.90
CA GLU A 168 -0.12 -12.73 -9.61
C GLU A 168 0.73 -12.19 -8.45
N ALA A 169 2.06 -12.12 -8.64
CA ALA A 169 2.93 -11.45 -7.68
C ALA A 169 2.59 -9.96 -7.56
N ARG A 170 2.33 -9.28 -8.68
CA ARG A 170 1.91 -7.87 -8.70
C ARG A 170 0.59 -7.66 -7.96
N LEU A 171 -0.37 -8.58 -8.08
CA LEU A 171 -1.61 -8.54 -7.30
C LEU A 171 -1.31 -8.60 -5.80
N ALA A 172 -0.45 -9.51 -5.35
CA ALA A 172 -0.08 -9.62 -3.94
C ALA A 172 0.63 -8.35 -3.42
N VAL A 173 1.53 -7.76 -4.22
CA VAL A 173 2.21 -6.47 -3.92
C VAL A 173 1.21 -5.32 -3.80
N HIS A 174 0.30 -5.17 -4.76
CA HIS A 174 -0.67 -4.07 -4.72
C HIS A 174 -1.67 -4.25 -3.56
N ALA A 175 -2.06 -5.49 -3.27
CA ALA A 175 -2.95 -5.81 -2.15
C ALA A 175 -2.28 -5.48 -0.80
N SER A 176 -1.02 -5.87 -0.60
CA SER A 176 -0.29 -5.54 0.63
C SER A 176 -0.12 -4.02 0.79
N HIS A 177 0.21 -3.30 -0.29
CA HIS A 177 0.35 -1.85 -0.25
C HIS A 177 -0.96 -1.15 0.10
N THR A 178 -2.08 -1.61 -0.46
CA THR A 178 -3.41 -1.08 -0.14
C THR A 178 -3.71 -1.20 1.36
N ILE A 179 -3.39 -2.36 1.96
CA ILE A 179 -3.55 -2.59 3.40
C ILE A 179 -2.65 -1.63 4.21
N VAL A 180 -1.39 -1.49 3.80
CA VAL A 180 -0.41 -0.64 4.49
C VAL A 180 -0.84 0.83 4.45
N ILE A 181 -1.23 1.34 3.27
CA ILE A 181 -1.75 2.71 3.13
C ILE A 181 -2.93 2.93 4.08
N PHE A 182 -3.92 2.04 4.02
CA PHE A 182 -5.14 2.17 4.82
C PHE A 182 -4.85 2.19 6.32
N VAL A 183 -3.99 1.30 6.82
CA VAL A 183 -3.61 1.28 8.24
C VAL A 183 -2.82 2.53 8.62
N MET A 184 -1.86 2.96 7.81
CA MET A 184 -1.05 4.17 8.07
C MET A 184 -1.93 5.43 8.09
N GLU A 185 -2.90 5.53 7.19
CA GLU A 185 -3.92 6.59 7.18
C GLU A 185 -4.71 6.62 8.48
N ARG A 186 -5.22 5.47 8.92
CA ARG A 186 -5.97 5.35 10.18
C ARG A 186 -5.09 5.67 11.38
N TRP A 187 -3.86 5.16 11.40
CA TRP A 187 -2.91 5.34 12.49
C TRP A 187 -2.52 6.82 12.65
N LEU A 188 -2.03 7.46 11.59
CA LEU A 188 -1.51 8.82 11.63
C LEU A 188 -2.64 9.87 11.57
N GLY A 189 -3.78 9.54 10.96
CA GLY A 189 -4.99 10.36 11.03
C GLY A 189 -5.53 10.50 12.45
N THR A 190 -5.38 9.46 13.28
CA THR A 190 -5.78 9.51 14.69
C THR A 190 -4.82 10.36 15.54
N MET A 191 -3.52 10.39 15.23
CA MET A 191 -2.55 11.25 15.93
C MET A 191 -2.82 12.74 15.78
N ARG A 192 -3.47 13.17 14.70
CA ARG A 192 -3.77 14.60 14.44
C ARG A 192 -4.99 15.14 15.20
N ARG A 193 -5.70 14.28 15.96
CA ARG A 193 -6.90 14.66 16.71
C ARG A 193 -6.66 14.86 18.21
N VAL A 194 -5.40 14.85 18.64
CA VAL A 194 -4.93 15.19 19.99
C VAL A 194 -4.04 16.43 19.87
#